data_AF-A0A3D4PH79-F1
#
_entry.id   AF-A0A3D4PH79-F1
#
_cell.length_a   1.000
_cell.length_b   1.000
_cell.length_c   1.000
_cell.angle_alpha   90.00
_cell.angle_beta   90.00
_cell.angle_gamma   90.00
#
_symmetry.space_group_name_H-M   'P 1'
#
loop_
_entity.id
_entity.type
_entity.pdbx_description
1 polymer ?
#
loop_
_entity_poly.entity_id
_entity_poly.type
_entity_poly.pdbx_seq_one_letter_code
_entity_poly.pdbx_strand_id
1 'polypeptide(L)'
;GGNPRKAEQGIIFIDEIDKIRRGETGGRDVSGEGVQNALLTLLDGRRSTGMEGMGHVAIDTGRMLFICTGAFVGLRDIVDQRLGTGKSQIGFAARPQEEIQTIPELPIYTSLCQTQTSDLVSFGMIPEFIGRFATISVLHELSHKDMREIVREGVDRSPLQLQQELARIHGIELQLTEDALDAIAGEAASLGTGARGLHRLIGRAVDAVDHRWSELAESGVTQVIVGRECALGTGEPQLIKGISNIPRSDMELRSDAFNGIPRSPRPVLGEATPRVQSNGISDIRGWSDERIWNRIETLKRDKLDWEESSGSAKTWWEKFESENKHRPPLILRLIEELTRRSATITQFFLAYIYSNTDNIQ
;
A
#
# COMPACT_ATOMS: atom_id res chain seq x y z
N GLY A 1 5.82 26.81 4.25
CA GLY A 1 5.83 25.88 5.39
C GLY A 1 6.91 26.29 6.38
N GLY A 2 6.94 25.69 7.59
CA GLY A 2 8.07 25.86 8.52
C GLY A 2 7.88 26.86 9.67
N ASN A 3 6.65 27.17 10.09
CA ASN A 3 6.42 28.00 11.29
C ASN A 3 6.22 27.08 12.52
N PRO A 4 7.17 27.01 13.47
CA PRO A 4 7.09 26.12 14.62
C PRO A 4 5.87 26.40 15.50
N ARG A 5 5.54 27.67 15.74
CA ARG A 5 4.39 28.04 16.59
C ARG A 5 3.05 27.58 16.01
N LYS A 6 2.92 27.54 14.68
CA LYS A 6 1.73 26.98 14.02
C LYS A 6 1.72 25.46 14.11
N ALA A 7 2.88 24.81 14.00
CA ALA A 7 2.99 23.35 14.12
C ALA A 7 2.63 22.87 15.54
N GLU A 8 3.03 23.59 16.59
CA GLU A 8 2.69 23.28 17.99
C GLU A 8 1.18 23.30 18.28
N GLN A 9 0.36 23.88 17.40
CA GLN A 9 -1.11 23.88 17.48
C GLN A 9 -1.75 22.85 16.54
N GLY A 10 -0.94 21.99 15.94
CA GLY A 10 -1.36 21.01 14.95
C GLY A 10 -2.12 19.83 15.55
N ILE A 11 -2.77 19.10 14.65
CA ILE A 11 -3.40 17.81 14.94
C ILE A 11 -2.53 16.74 14.28
N ILE A 12 -2.17 15.71 15.05
CA ILE A 12 -1.47 14.53 14.57
C ILE A 12 -2.48 13.38 14.55
N PHE A 13 -2.67 12.81 13.36
CA PHE A 13 -3.51 11.64 13.15
C PHE A 13 -2.61 10.42 12.89
N ILE A 14 -2.72 9.39 13.70
CA ILE A 14 -1.97 8.14 13.58
C ILE A 14 -2.97 7.03 13.33
N ASP A 15 -2.96 6.47 12.13
CA ASP A 15 -3.79 5.32 11.79
C ASP A 15 -3.09 4.00 12.10
N GLU A 16 -3.88 2.91 12.14
CA GLU A 16 -3.40 1.54 12.34
C GLU A 16 -2.60 1.34 13.65
N ILE A 17 -2.95 2.07 14.71
CA ILE A 17 -2.30 1.96 16.02
C ILE A 17 -2.47 0.55 16.64
N ASP A 18 -3.47 -0.21 16.21
CA ASP A 18 -3.66 -1.59 16.66
C ASP A 18 -2.55 -2.54 16.15
N LYS A 19 -1.79 -2.14 15.12
CA LYS A 19 -0.72 -2.95 14.53
C LYS A 19 0.59 -2.92 15.30
N ILE A 20 0.77 -1.97 16.22
CA ILE A 20 1.97 -1.87 17.05
C ILE A 20 1.82 -2.57 18.41
N ARG A 21 0.80 -3.42 18.57
CA ARG A 21 0.60 -4.24 19.78
C ARG A 21 1.79 -5.19 20.00
N ARG A 22 2.03 -5.54 21.27
CA ARG A 22 3.01 -6.56 21.67
C ARG A 22 2.72 -7.90 20.98
N GLY A 23 3.75 -8.53 20.43
CA GLY A 23 3.68 -9.88 19.88
C GLY A 23 3.51 -10.96 20.96
N GLU A 24 2.79 -12.03 20.63
CA GLU A 24 2.46 -13.12 21.57
C GLU A 24 3.63 -14.07 21.88
N THR A 25 4.72 -14.02 21.11
CA THR A 25 5.85 -14.95 21.27
C THR A 25 6.92 -14.36 22.18
N GLY A 26 7.26 -15.08 23.26
CA GLY A 26 8.14 -14.67 24.36
C GLY A 26 9.63 -14.42 24.03
N GLY A 27 9.94 -13.82 22.90
CA GLY A 27 11.21 -13.13 22.64
C GLY A 27 11.12 -11.65 23.02
N ARG A 28 12.25 -10.94 23.08
CA ARG A 28 12.23 -9.47 23.14
C ARG A 28 11.54 -8.96 21.87
N ASP A 29 10.31 -8.48 22.02
CA ASP A 29 9.57 -7.84 20.94
C ASP A 29 10.18 -6.46 20.67
N VAL A 30 11.08 -6.41 19.68
CA VAL A 30 11.79 -5.19 19.32
C VAL A 30 10.96 -4.32 18.37
N SER A 31 9.78 -4.77 17.91
CA SER A 31 9.02 -4.07 16.87
C SER A 31 7.81 -3.30 17.42
N GLY A 32 6.83 -3.94 18.07
CA GLY A 32 5.59 -3.28 18.48
C GLY A 32 5.77 -2.38 19.69
N GLU A 33 6.25 -2.96 20.79
CA GLU A 33 6.50 -2.23 22.04
C GLU A 33 7.57 -1.14 21.89
N GLY A 34 8.60 -1.38 21.06
CA GLY A 34 9.61 -0.38 20.76
C GLY A 34 9.01 0.88 20.12
N VAL A 35 8.09 0.70 19.17
CA VAL A 35 7.36 1.81 18.53
C VAL A 35 6.44 2.52 19.52
N GLN A 36 5.72 1.78 20.37
CA GLN A 36 4.89 2.39 21.42
C GLN A 36 5.73 3.27 22.37
N ASN A 37 6.89 2.78 22.80
CA ASN A 37 7.82 3.54 23.65
C ASN A 37 8.43 4.75 22.95
N ALA A 38 8.71 4.65 21.64
CA ALA A 38 9.18 5.80 20.87
C ALA A 38 8.09 6.89 20.78
N LEU A 39 6.83 6.48 20.57
CA LEU A 39 5.68 7.41 20.49
C LEU A 39 5.38 8.09 21.83
N LEU A 40 5.67 7.46 22.97
CA LEU A 40 5.57 8.12 24.28
C LEU A 40 6.37 9.43 24.31
N THR A 41 7.55 9.47 23.70
CA THR A 41 8.37 10.70 23.69
C THR A 41 7.66 11.89 23.03
N LEU A 42 6.79 11.62 22.05
CA LEU A 42 5.95 12.63 21.39
C LEU A 42 4.71 12.98 22.22
N LEU A 43 4.08 12.00 22.87
CA LEU A 43 2.89 12.18 23.71
C LEU A 43 3.20 12.84 25.06
N ASP A 44 4.45 12.83 25.50
CA ASP A 44 4.90 13.45 26.76
C ASP A 44 4.87 14.98 26.77
N GLY A 45 4.61 15.63 25.64
CA GLY A 45 4.67 17.09 25.54
C GLY A 45 6.09 17.62 25.74
N ARG A 46 7.10 16.82 25.39
CA ARG A 46 8.51 17.23 25.46
C ARG A 46 8.89 17.94 24.18
N ARG A 47 9.79 18.94 24.28
CA ARG A 47 10.42 19.52 23.09
C ARG A 47 11.16 18.41 22.35
N SER A 48 10.79 18.20 21.08
CA SER A 48 11.55 17.33 20.21
C SER A 48 12.97 17.87 20.07
N THR A 49 13.95 17.00 20.23
CA THR A 49 15.33 17.30 19.83
C THR A 49 15.32 17.32 18.30
N GLY A 50 15.37 18.50 17.68
CA GLY A 50 15.62 18.57 16.23
C GLY A 50 16.88 17.76 15.90
N MET A 51 16.91 17.02 14.78
CA MET A 51 18.13 16.34 14.36
C MET A 51 19.21 17.40 14.10
N GLU A 52 20.24 17.42 14.96
CA GLU A 52 21.39 18.31 14.80
C GLU A 52 21.99 18.11 13.40
N GLY A 53 22.25 19.22 12.70
CA GLY A 53 22.82 19.20 11.34
C GLY A 53 21.80 19.21 10.19
N MET A 54 20.50 18.95 10.43
CA MET A 54 19.47 18.96 9.36
C MET A 54 18.57 20.20 9.36
N GLY A 55 18.85 21.20 10.21
CA GLY A 55 18.08 22.46 10.24
C GLY A 55 16.64 22.34 10.76
N HIS A 56 16.28 21.20 11.37
CA HIS A 56 14.96 21.01 11.97
C HIS A 56 14.86 21.79 13.29
N VAL A 57 13.85 22.66 13.38
CA VAL A 57 13.56 23.42 14.59
C VAL A 57 12.89 22.50 15.61
N ALA A 58 13.32 22.57 16.87
CA ALA A 58 12.68 21.89 17.98
C ALA A 58 11.21 22.34 18.12
N ILE A 59 10.29 21.39 18.31
CA ILE A 59 8.85 21.65 18.42
C ILE A 59 8.36 21.12 19.76
N ASP A 60 7.56 21.92 20.48
CA ASP A 60 6.85 21.50 21.67
C ASP A 60 5.54 20.76 21.29
N THR A 61 5.43 19.48 21.65
CA THR A 61 4.25 18.67 21.34
C THR A 61 3.14 18.79 22.39
N GLY A 62 3.35 19.50 23.50
CA GLY A 62 2.41 19.53 24.63
C GLY A 62 1.06 20.17 24.35
N ARG A 63 0.92 20.88 23.22
CA ARG A 63 -0.33 21.52 22.77
C ARG A 63 -0.92 20.90 21.50
N MET A 64 -0.30 19.84 20.98
CA MET A 64 -0.80 19.13 19.82
C MET A 64 -1.92 18.18 20.22
N LEU A 65 -2.94 18.06 19.37
CA LEU A 65 -3.98 17.04 19.53
C LEU A 65 -3.51 15.76 18.83
N PHE A 66 -3.43 14.66 19.57
CA PHE A 66 -3.16 13.34 19.01
C PHE A 66 -4.47 12.56 18.87
N ILE A 67 -4.75 12.11 17.65
CA ILE A 67 -5.86 11.22 17.32
C ILE A 67 -5.25 9.92 16.81
N CYS A 68 -5.43 8.84 17.55
CA CYS A 68 -4.95 7.51 17.17
C CYS A 68 -6.14 6.63 16.82
N THR A 69 -6.11 5.98 15.66
CA THR A 69 -7.18 5.11 15.16
C THR A 69 -6.66 3.72 14.85
N GLY A 70 -7.55 2.74 14.90
CA GLY A 70 -7.25 1.36 14.61
C GLY A 70 -8.54 0.53 14.58
N ALA A 71 -8.48 -0.64 13.96
CA ALA A 71 -9.64 -1.53 13.87
C ALA A 71 -9.79 -2.45 15.08
N PHE A 72 -8.72 -2.64 15.87
CA PHE A 72 -8.68 -3.44 17.10
C PHE A 72 -9.37 -4.81 16.98
N VAL A 73 -9.08 -5.54 15.91
CA VAL A 73 -9.68 -6.86 15.62
C VAL A 73 -9.37 -7.84 16.75
N GLY A 74 -10.41 -8.36 17.40
CA GLY A 74 -10.33 -9.27 18.55
C GLY A 74 -10.48 -8.60 19.92
N LEU A 75 -10.50 -7.26 19.99
CA LEU A 75 -10.73 -6.55 21.25
C LEU A 75 -12.11 -6.85 21.85
N ARG A 76 -13.14 -7.01 21.00
CA ARG A 76 -14.48 -7.40 21.43
C ARG A 76 -14.46 -8.67 22.28
N ASP A 77 -13.72 -9.68 21.87
CA ASP A 77 -13.69 -10.97 22.57
C ASP A 77 -13.10 -10.83 23.98
N ILE A 78 -12.08 -9.98 24.13
CA ILE A 78 -11.46 -9.63 25.42
C ILE A 78 -12.48 -8.92 26.31
N VAL A 79 -13.21 -7.94 25.76
CA VAL A 79 -14.23 -7.19 26.49
C VAL A 79 -15.39 -8.09 26.90
N ASP A 80 -15.91 -8.91 25.99
CA ASP A 80 -17.02 -9.84 26.25
C ASP A 80 -16.62 -10.90 27.29
N GLN A 81 -15.39 -11.42 27.23
CA GLN A 81 -14.86 -12.34 28.24
C GLN A 81 -14.83 -11.69 29.63
N ARG A 82 -14.38 -10.43 29.73
CA ARG A 82 -14.38 -9.69 30.99
C ARG A 82 -15.79 -9.40 31.51
N LEU A 83 -16.72 -9.05 30.62
CA LEU A 83 -18.12 -8.79 30.98
C LEU A 83 -18.91 -10.06 31.33
N GLY A 84 -18.32 -11.25 31.16
CA GLY A 84 -18.99 -12.53 31.40
C GLY A 84 -20.03 -12.88 30.33
N THR A 85 -20.05 -12.15 29.22
CA THR A 85 -20.91 -12.39 28.05
C THR A 85 -20.23 -13.25 26.99
N GLY A 86 -18.92 -13.49 27.12
CA GLY A 86 -18.14 -14.36 26.23
C GLY A 86 -18.43 -15.86 26.43
N LYS A 87 -18.13 -16.65 25.40
CA LYS A 87 -18.27 -18.12 25.44
C LYS A 87 -17.40 -18.70 26.57
N SER A 88 -18.03 -19.35 27.55
CA SER A 88 -17.31 -20.02 28.65
C SER A 88 -16.28 -21.01 28.10
N GLN A 89 -15.01 -20.83 28.43
CA GLN A 89 -13.98 -21.83 28.15
C GLN A 89 -14.27 -23.08 28.98
N ILE A 90 -14.39 -24.23 28.30
CA ILE A 90 -14.53 -25.55 28.88
C ILE A 90 -13.20 -25.88 29.59
N GLY A 91 -13.11 -25.55 30.88
CA GLY A 91 -12.00 -25.89 31.77
C GLY A 91 -12.35 -27.11 32.63
N PHE A 92 -11.35 -27.97 32.88
CA PHE A 92 -11.39 -29.24 33.62
C PHE A 92 -11.90 -29.19 35.08
N ALA A 93 -12.48 -28.07 35.53
CA ALA A 93 -13.10 -27.87 36.83
C ALA A 93 -14.47 -27.17 36.74
N ALA A 94 -15.16 -27.29 35.61
CA ALA A 94 -16.53 -26.77 35.48
C ALA A 94 -17.48 -27.55 36.39
N ARG A 95 -18.10 -26.84 37.36
CA ARG A 95 -19.22 -27.37 38.16
C ARG A 95 -20.33 -27.87 37.23
N PRO A 96 -21.05 -28.94 37.60
CA PRO A 96 -22.16 -29.45 36.79
C PRO A 96 -23.17 -28.33 36.54
N GLN A 97 -23.57 -28.22 35.27
CA GLN A 97 -24.54 -27.29 34.69
C GLN A 97 -25.69 -26.95 35.66
N GLU A 98 -25.65 -25.74 36.21
CA GLU A 98 -26.87 -24.95 36.27
C GLU A 98 -27.01 -24.28 34.90
N GLU A 99 -28.22 -24.25 34.36
CA GLU A 99 -28.56 -23.61 33.09
C GLU A 99 -27.91 -22.23 33.03
N ILE A 100 -26.78 -22.13 32.31
CA ILE A 100 -26.20 -20.84 31.95
C ILE A 100 -27.26 -20.23 31.05
N GLN A 101 -28.08 -19.36 31.63
CA GLN A 101 -28.89 -18.43 30.87
C GLN A 101 -27.93 -17.81 29.87
N THR A 102 -28.07 -18.16 28.59
CA THR A 102 -27.31 -17.56 27.51
C THR A 102 -27.59 -16.07 27.58
N ILE A 103 -26.68 -15.33 28.21
CA ILE A 103 -26.74 -13.88 28.25
C ILE A 103 -26.67 -13.45 26.78
N PRO A 104 -27.64 -12.70 26.25
CA PRO A 104 -27.65 -12.31 24.85
C PRO A 104 -26.33 -11.63 24.51
N GLU A 105 -25.70 -12.00 23.40
CA GLU A 105 -24.52 -11.29 22.90
C GLU A 105 -24.89 -9.81 22.71
N LEU A 106 -24.09 -8.91 23.29
CA LEU A 106 -24.26 -7.48 23.07
C LEU A 106 -23.90 -7.15 21.60
N PRO A 107 -24.60 -6.19 20.97
CA PRO A 107 -24.16 -5.62 19.71
C PRO A 107 -22.69 -5.16 19.79
N ILE A 108 -21.93 -5.34 18.71
CA ILE A 108 -20.47 -5.07 18.67
C ILE A 108 -20.15 -3.69 19.24
N TYR A 109 -20.86 -2.66 18.77
CA TYR A 109 -20.72 -1.29 19.24
C TYR A 109 -20.94 -1.17 20.77
N THR A 110 -22.02 -1.77 21.30
CA THR A 110 -22.35 -1.69 22.72
C THR A 110 -21.31 -2.37 23.59
N SER A 111 -20.78 -3.53 23.17
CA SER A 111 -19.68 -4.20 23.85
C SER A 111 -18.42 -3.33 23.85
N LEU A 112 -18.00 -2.84 22.68
CA LEU A 112 -16.80 -1.99 22.56
C LEU A 112 -16.93 -0.67 23.33
N CYS A 113 -18.13 -0.08 23.48
CA CYS A 113 -18.34 1.09 24.34
C CYS A 113 -17.99 0.83 25.82
N GLN A 114 -17.96 -0.42 26.27
CA GLN A 114 -17.53 -0.80 27.61
C GLN A 114 -16.01 -1.01 27.74
N THR A 115 -15.23 -0.75 26.67
CA THR A 115 -13.77 -0.94 26.68
C THR A 115 -13.13 -0.16 27.83
N GLN A 116 -12.26 -0.83 28.58
CA GLN A 116 -11.41 -0.23 29.60
C GLN A 116 -9.94 -0.36 29.21
N THR A 117 -9.09 0.41 29.89
CA THR A 117 -7.63 0.35 29.71
C THR A 117 -7.06 -1.05 29.89
N SER A 118 -7.59 -1.84 30.83
CA SER A 118 -7.16 -3.23 31.05
C SER A 118 -7.39 -4.14 29.84
N ASP A 119 -8.44 -3.89 29.04
CA ASP A 119 -8.72 -4.66 27.83
C ASP A 119 -7.71 -4.33 26.74
N LEU A 120 -7.37 -3.05 26.57
CA LEU A 120 -6.34 -2.60 25.62
C LEU A 120 -4.95 -3.09 26.01
N VAL A 121 -4.66 -3.19 27.31
CA VAL A 121 -3.42 -3.80 27.81
C VAL A 121 -3.40 -5.29 27.50
N SER A 122 -4.51 -5.99 27.74
CA SER A 122 -4.66 -7.41 27.39
C SER A 122 -4.58 -7.65 25.88
N PHE A 123 -5.02 -6.68 25.08
CA PHE A 123 -4.88 -6.68 23.63
C PHE A 123 -3.43 -6.51 23.15
N GLY A 124 -2.52 -6.02 24.01
CA GLY A 124 -1.09 -5.89 23.72
C GLY A 124 -0.56 -4.45 23.71
N MET A 125 -1.34 -3.47 24.15
CA MET A 125 -0.86 -2.10 24.33
C MET A 125 -0.13 -1.95 25.67
N ILE A 126 0.90 -1.11 25.73
CA ILE A 126 1.60 -0.86 26.99
C ILE A 126 0.79 0.11 27.87
N PRO A 127 0.69 -0.12 29.20
CA PRO A 127 -0.11 0.72 30.10
C PRO A 127 0.28 2.21 30.04
N GLU A 128 1.58 2.50 29.92
CA GLU A 128 2.13 3.85 29.86
C GLU A 128 1.63 4.61 28.63
N PHE A 129 1.46 3.91 27.50
CA PHE A 129 1.02 4.46 26.24
C PHE A 129 -0.47 4.75 26.26
N ILE A 130 -1.29 3.77 26.65
CA ILE A 130 -2.75 3.98 26.76
C ILE A 130 -3.08 5.02 27.82
N GLY A 131 -2.30 5.09 28.90
CA GLY A 131 -2.46 6.12 29.93
C GLY A 131 -2.28 7.56 29.44
N ARG A 132 -1.77 7.79 28.22
CA ARG A 132 -1.66 9.14 27.62
C ARG A 132 -2.92 9.60 26.91
N PHE A 133 -3.88 8.70 26.67
CA PHE A 133 -5.12 9.02 26.00
C PHE A 133 -6.22 9.25 27.04
N ALA A 134 -6.79 10.45 27.03
CA ALA A 134 -7.87 10.83 27.95
C ALA A 134 -9.24 10.29 27.54
N THR A 135 -9.40 9.92 26.26
CA THR A 135 -10.69 9.50 25.71
C THR A 135 -10.49 8.33 24.75
N ILE A 136 -11.36 7.33 24.89
CA ILE A 136 -11.52 6.24 23.94
C ILE A 136 -12.88 6.45 23.28
N SER A 137 -12.89 6.60 21.96
CA SER A 137 -14.10 6.76 21.16
C SER A 137 -14.31 5.54 20.29
N VAL A 138 -15.52 5.00 20.31
CA VAL A 138 -15.92 3.85 19.50
C VAL A 138 -16.81 4.34 18.37
N LEU A 139 -16.60 3.83 17.17
CA LEU A 139 -17.45 4.10 16.01
C LEU A 139 -18.41 2.95 15.77
N HIS A 140 -19.63 3.27 15.32
CA HIS A 140 -20.59 2.26 14.91
C HIS A 140 -20.17 1.58 13.60
N GLU A 141 -20.67 0.37 13.38
CA GLU A 141 -20.60 -0.26 12.07
C GLU A 141 -21.49 0.48 11.07
N LEU A 142 -21.09 0.48 9.80
CA LEU A 142 -21.86 1.12 8.74
C LEU A 142 -23.06 0.25 8.36
N SER A 143 -24.26 0.78 8.54
CA SER A 143 -25.50 0.15 8.10
C SER A 143 -25.69 0.30 6.59
N HIS A 144 -26.64 -0.45 6.03
CA HIS A 144 -27.09 -0.27 4.64
C HIS A 144 -27.46 1.20 4.33
N LYS A 145 -28.15 1.87 5.27
CA LYS A 145 -28.53 3.27 5.13
C LYS A 145 -27.30 4.19 5.07
N ASP A 146 -26.29 3.91 5.90
CA ASP A 146 -25.06 4.72 5.91
C ASP A 146 -24.27 4.52 4.62
N MET A 147 -24.16 3.28 4.14
CA MET A 147 -23.56 2.98 2.83
C MET A 147 -24.27 3.73 1.71
N ARG A 148 -25.60 3.77 1.74
CA ARG A 148 -26.42 4.47 0.75
C ARG A 148 -26.20 5.98 0.77
N GLU A 149 -26.05 6.57 1.96
CA GLU A 149 -25.74 7.99 2.09
C GLU A 149 -24.32 8.29 1.57
N ILE A 150 -23.33 7.44 1.82
CA ILE A 150 -21.95 7.63 1.36
C ILE A 150 -21.83 7.65 -0.17
N VAL A 151 -22.61 6.82 -0.88
CA VAL A 151 -22.61 6.77 -2.36
C VAL A 151 -23.67 7.64 -3.01
N ARG A 152 -24.37 8.46 -2.22
CA ARG A 152 -25.41 9.34 -2.74
C ARG A 152 -24.81 10.43 -3.63
N GLU A 153 -25.54 10.80 -4.68
CA GLU A 153 -25.19 11.96 -5.49
C GLU A 153 -25.09 13.24 -4.64
N GLY A 154 -24.06 14.05 -4.91
CA GLY A 154 -23.79 15.30 -4.19
C GLY A 154 -22.86 15.17 -2.98
N VAL A 155 -22.48 13.96 -2.57
CA VAL A 155 -21.44 13.76 -1.55
C VAL A 155 -20.06 13.97 -2.15
N ASP A 156 -19.33 14.94 -1.58
CA ASP A 156 -17.98 15.30 -2.03
C ASP A 156 -17.01 14.13 -1.86
N ARG A 157 -16.23 13.88 -2.92
CA ARG A 157 -15.26 12.79 -3.08
C ARG A 157 -15.83 11.39 -2.84
N SER A 158 -17.15 11.21 -3.00
CA SER A 158 -17.75 9.87 -2.99
C SER A 158 -17.23 9.04 -4.18
N PRO A 159 -17.18 7.70 -4.07
CA PRO A 159 -16.71 6.88 -5.19
C PRO A 159 -17.60 7.02 -6.44
N LEU A 160 -18.89 7.35 -6.26
CA LEU A 160 -19.78 7.71 -7.36
C LEU A 160 -19.35 9.01 -8.03
N GLN A 161 -19.16 10.09 -7.26
CA GLN A 161 -18.77 11.38 -7.81
C GLN A 161 -17.45 11.32 -8.58
N LEU A 162 -16.47 10.53 -8.09
CA LEU A 162 -15.21 10.33 -8.79
C LEU A 162 -15.40 9.69 -10.17
N GLN A 163 -16.31 8.72 -10.28
CA GLN A 163 -16.65 8.08 -11.56
C GLN A 163 -17.45 9.01 -12.47
N GLN A 164 -18.35 9.81 -11.90
CA GLN A 164 -19.09 10.83 -12.66
C GLN A 164 -18.15 11.90 -13.22
N GLU A 165 -17.15 12.32 -12.46
CA GLU A 165 -16.17 13.30 -12.90
C GLU A 165 -15.26 12.74 -14.00
N LEU A 166 -14.89 11.46 -13.91
CA LEU A 166 -14.16 10.78 -14.99
C LEU A 166 -14.97 10.76 -16.29
N ALA A 167 -16.26 10.43 -16.23
CA ALA A 167 -17.14 10.49 -17.40
C ALA A 167 -17.30 11.92 -17.95
N ARG A 168 -17.40 12.93 -17.06
CA ARG A 168 -17.53 14.35 -17.44
C ARG A 168 -16.33 14.89 -18.19
N ILE A 169 -15.11 14.43 -17.89
CA ILE A 169 -13.90 14.80 -18.65
C ILE A 169 -14.09 14.50 -20.15
N HIS A 170 -14.83 13.44 -20.48
CA HIS A 170 -15.20 13.04 -21.84
C HIS A 170 -16.52 13.65 -22.33
N GLY A 171 -17.12 14.58 -21.59
CA GLY A 171 -18.39 15.23 -21.94
C GLY A 171 -19.62 14.33 -21.77
N ILE A 172 -19.51 13.26 -20.98
CA ILE A 172 -20.58 12.28 -20.74
C ILE A 172 -21.12 12.45 -19.32
N GLU A 173 -22.45 12.44 -19.19
CA GLU A 173 -23.13 12.38 -17.90
C GLU A 173 -23.33 10.93 -17.46
N LEU A 174 -22.73 10.52 -16.35
CA LEU A 174 -22.95 9.22 -15.74
C LEU A 174 -24.00 9.33 -14.62
N GLN A 175 -25.05 8.52 -14.69
CA GLN A 175 -26.09 8.42 -13.67
C GLN A 175 -26.26 6.97 -13.22
N LEU A 176 -26.38 6.76 -11.92
CA LEU A 176 -26.78 5.48 -11.35
C LEU A 176 -28.23 5.60 -10.86
N THR A 177 -29.06 4.61 -11.18
CA THR A 177 -30.44 4.62 -10.69
C THR A 177 -30.50 4.35 -9.18
N GLU A 178 -31.58 4.79 -8.54
CA GLU A 178 -31.81 4.56 -7.11
C GLU A 178 -31.73 3.06 -6.74
N ASP A 179 -32.29 2.19 -7.58
CA ASP A 179 -32.24 0.73 -7.36
C ASP A 179 -30.82 0.14 -7.52
N ALA A 180 -29.97 0.77 -8.34
CA ALA A 180 -28.57 0.39 -8.50
C ALA A 180 -27.76 0.77 -7.25
N LEU A 181 -27.94 1.99 -6.75
CA LEU A 181 -27.29 2.47 -5.55
C LEU A 181 -27.74 1.68 -4.31
N ASP A 182 -29.03 1.33 -4.23
CA ASP A 182 -29.56 0.46 -3.19
C ASP A 182 -28.95 -0.96 -3.22
N ALA A 183 -28.83 -1.55 -4.41
CA ALA A 183 -28.18 -2.85 -4.59
C ALA A 183 -26.69 -2.82 -4.18
N ILE A 184 -25.97 -1.77 -4.59
CA ILE A 184 -24.56 -1.55 -4.22
C ILE A 184 -24.41 -1.41 -2.69
N ALA A 185 -25.27 -0.61 -2.06
CA ALA A 185 -25.25 -0.44 -0.61
C ALA A 185 -25.58 -1.75 0.13
N GLY A 186 -26.54 -2.52 -0.38
CA GLY A 186 -26.93 -3.83 0.16
C GLY A 186 -25.79 -4.84 0.13
N GLU A 187 -25.11 -4.93 -1.01
CA GLU A 187 -23.97 -5.81 -1.16
C GLU A 187 -22.76 -5.35 -0.34
N ALA A 188 -22.48 -4.05 -0.26
CA ALA A 188 -21.40 -3.51 0.56
C ALA A 188 -21.58 -3.84 2.05
N ALA A 189 -22.82 -3.73 2.54
CA ALA A 189 -23.17 -4.06 3.91
C ALA A 189 -23.04 -5.57 4.20
N SER A 190 -23.45 -6.43 3.25
CA SER A 190 -23.36 -7.89 3.44
C SER A 190 -21.94 -8.43 3.38
N LEU A 191 -21.05 -7.80 2.60
CA LEU A 191 -19.64 -8.18 2.51
C LEU A 191 -18.82 -7.81 3.75
N GLY A 192 -19.32 -6.93 4.62
CA GLY A 192 -18.61 -6.50 5.83
C GLY A 192 -17.31 -5.72 5.56
N THR A 193 -17.07 -5.27 4.33
CA THR A 193 -15.84 -4.57 3.92
C THR A 193 -15.83 -3.08 4.27
N GLY A 194 -16.93 -2.58 4.86
CA GLY A 194 -17.11 -1.15 5.12
C GLY A 194 -17.24 -0.33 3.83
N ALA A 195 -17.15 1.00 3.98
CA ALA A 195 -17.23 1.95 2.86
C ALA A 195 -16.15 1.75 1.78
N ARG A 196 -15.02 1.12 2.13
CA ARG A 196 -13.93 0.80 1.19
C ARG A 196 -14.40 -0.13 0.06
N GLY A 197 -15.39 -0.99 0.33
CA GLY A 197 -15.99 -1.88 -0.67
C GLY A 197 -16.76 -1.14 -1.76
N LEU A 198 -17.33 0.03 -1.45
CA LEU A 198 -18.20 0.78 -2.37
C LEU A 198 -17.49 1.16 -3.66
N HIS A 199 -16.21 1.55 -3.59
CA HIS A 199 -15.43 1.89 -4.79
C HIS A 199 -15.32 0.72 -5.77
N ARG A 200 -15.10 -0.50 -5.25
CA ARG A 200 -15.04 -1.72 -6.07
C ARG A 200 -16.39 -2.05 -6.69
N LEU A 201 -17.47 -1.92 -5.92
CA LEU A 201 -18.82 -2.24 -6.38
C LEU A 201 -19.30 -1.24 -7.44
N ILE A 202 -19.01 0.04 -7.27
CA ILE A 202 -19.29 1.05 -8.30
C ILE A 202 -18.44 0.80 -9.54
N GLY A 203 -17.14 0.53 -9.39
CA GLY A 203 -16.26 0.18 -10.51
C GLY A 203 -16.81 -0.99 -11.32
N ARG A 204 -17.25 -2.07 -10.65
CA ARG A 204 -17.91 -3.21 -11.30
C ARG A 204 -19.19 -2.81 -12.03
N ALA A 205 -20.00 -1.92 -11.46
CA ALA A 205 -21.23 -1.46 -12.07
C ALA A 205 -21.01 -0.64 -13.37
N VAL A 206 -19.85 0.00 -13.50
CA VAL A 206 -19.48 0.81 -14.68
C VAL A 206 -18.46 0.13 -15.60
N ASP A 207 -18.03 -1.09 -15.30
CA ASP A 207 -16.93 -1.79 -15.97
C ASP A 207 -17.10 -1.87 -17.51
N ALA A 208 -18.32 -2.10 -17.96
CA ALA A 208 -18.69 -2.17 -19.38
C ALA A 208 -18.39 -0.88 -20.18
N VAL A 209 -18.34 0.27 -19.50
CA VAL A 209 -18.20 1.61 -20.11
C VAL A 209 -16.94 2.34 -19.70
N ASP A 210 -16.33 1.99 -18.56
CA ASP A 210 -15.23 2.77 -17.95
C ASP A 210 -14.00 2.93 -18.86
N HIS A 211 -13.68 1.89 -19.62
CA HIS A 211 -12.55 1.89 -20.56
C HIS A 211 -12.87 2.53 -21.93
N ARG A 212 -14.12 2.95 -22.16
CA ARG A 212 -14.63 3.35 -23.49
C ARG A 212 -15.15 4.78 -23.56
N TRP A 213 -14.96 5.60 -22.53
CA TRP A 213 -15.50 6.97 -22.48
C TRP A 213 -15.18 7.80 -23.73
N SER A 214 -13.94 7.75 -24.22
CA SER A 214 -13.51 8.46 -25.45
C SER A 214 -14.28 7.99 -26.69
N GLU A 215 -14.39 6.66 -26.89
CA GLU A 215 -15.09 6.04 -28.02
C GLU A 215 -16.58 6.35 -27.97
N LEU A 216 -17.19 6.22 -26.79
CA LEU A 216 -18.60 6.52 -26.56
C LEU A 216 -18.90 7.98 -26.90
N ALA A 217 -18.07 8.91 -26.44
CA ALA A 217 -18.23 10.33 -26.72
C ALA A 217 -18.08 10.63 -28.22
N GLU A 218 -17.14 10.00 -28.92
CA GLU A 218 -17.00 10.10 -30.38
C GLU A 218 -18.20 9.52 -31.14
N SER A 219 -18.82 8.46 -30.60
CA SER A 219 -20.03 7.84 -31.17
C SER A 219 -21.33 8.64 -30.94
N GLY A 220 -21.24 9.79 -30.26
CA GLY A 220 -22.34 10.70 -29.95
C GLY A 220 -23.11 10.38 -28.67
N VAL A 221 -22.57 9.53 -27.79
CA VAL A 221 -23.17 9.27 -26.47
C VAL A 221 -22.92 10.46 -25.56
N THR A 222 -23.97 10.92 -24.89
CA THR A 222 -23.93 12.09 -23.99
C THR A 222 -24.30 11.74 -22.57
N GLN A 223 -25.00 10.61 -22.37
CA GLN A 223 -25.43 10.16 -21.05
C GLN A 223 -25.39 8.63 -20.98
N VAL A 224 -24.96 8.12 -19.83
CA VAL A 224 -24.90 6.70 -19.51
C VAL A 224 -25.67 6.46 -18.21
N ILE A 225 -26.68 5.58 -18.26
CA ILE A 225 -27.51 5.24 -17.11
C ILE A 225 -27.22 3.80 -16.69
N VAL A 226 -26.78 3.64 -15.45
CA VAL A 226 -26.42 2.37 -14.84
C VAL A 226 -27.55 1.92 -13.93
N GLY A 227 -28.19 0.80 -14.28
CA GLY A 227 -29.32 0.23 -13.56
C GLY A 227 -28.92 -0.85 -12.54
N ARG A 228 -29.94 -1.42 -11.87
CA ARG A 228 -29.75 -2.49 -10.87
C ARG A 228 -29.01 -3.71 -11.43
N GLU A 229 -29.29 -4.11 -12.66
CA GLU A 229 -28.64 -5.28 -13.26
C GLU A 229 -27.14 -5.09 -13.46
N CYS A 230 -26.70 -3.88 -13.81
CA CYS A 230 -25.28 -3.54 -13.90
C CYS A 230 -24.60 -3.62 -12.53
N ALA A 231 -25.26 -3.11 -11.48
CA ALA A 231 -24.77 -3.22 -10.10
C ALA A 231 -24.57 -4.68 -9.66
N LEU A 232 -25.47 -5.57 -10.10
CA LEU A 232 -25.39 -7.03 -9.87
C LEU A 232 -24.45 -7.76 -10.85
N GLY A 233 -23.91 -7.07 -11.86
CA GLY A 233 -23.03 -7.65 -12.88
C GLY A 233 -23.73 -8.53 -13.91
N THR A 234 -25.05 -8.39 -14.09
CA THR A 234 -25.86 -9.24 -14.99
C THR A 234 -26.38 -8.53 -16.23
N GLY A 235 -26.24 -7.20 -16.31
CA GLY A 235 -26.80 -6.39 -17.39
C GLY A 235 -25.88 -5.26 -17.84
N GLU A 236 -26.26 -4.64 -18.96
CA GLU A 236 -25.52 -3.57 -19.64
C GLU A 236 -26.15 -2.20 -19.38
N PRO A 237 -25.35 -1.12 -19.30
CA PRO A 237 -25.88 0.22 -19.07
C PRO A 237 -26.61 0.76 -20.31
N GLN A 238 -27.55 1.68 -20.07
CA GLN A 238 -28.27 2.35 -21.15
C GLN A 238 -27.44 3.53 -21.68
N LEU A 239 -27.19 3.54 -22.99
CA LEU A 239 -26.44 4.59 -23.66
C LEU A 239 -27.39 5.53 -24.39
N ILE A 240 -27.37 6.81 -24.04
CA ILE A 240 -28.22 7.85 -24.63
C ILE A 240 -27.35 8.75 -25.51
N LYS A 241 -27.77 8.89 -26.77
CA LYS A 241 -27.15 9.79 -27.73
C LYS A 241 -27.88 11.12 -27.78
N GLY A 242 -27.14 12.21 -27.94
CA GLY A 242 -27.69 13.55 -27.93
C GLY A 242 -26.67 14.62 -28.27
N ILE A 243 -26.99 15.86 -27.93
CA ILE A 243 -26.06 16.99 -27.98
C ILE A 243 -25.59 17.24 -26.55
N SER A 244 -24.31 17.00 -26.28
CA SER A 244 -23.75 17.26 -24.95
C SER A 244 -23.46 18.74 -24.80
N ASN A 245 -23.90 19.32 -23.68
CA ASN A 245 -23.52 20.67 -23.27
C ASN A 245 -22.31 20.66 -22.32
N ILE A 246 -21.77 19.48 -21.99
CA ILE A 246 -20.63 19.33 -21.10
C ILE A 246 -19.36 19.49 -21.95
N PRO A 247 -18.50 20.48 -21.66
CA PRO A 247 -17.26 20.66 -22.41
C PRO A 247 -16.34 19.47 -22.18
N ARG A 248 -15.79 18.94 -23.28
CA ARG A 248 -14.78 17.87 -23.24
C ARG A 248 -13.41 18.46 -22.93
N SER A 249 -12.75 17.97 -21.88
CA SER A 249 -11.40 18.37 -21.48
C SER A 249 -10.37 17.24 -21.63
N ASP A 250 -10.81 16.04 -22.04
CA ASP A 250 -9.97 14.87 -22.22
C ASP A 250 -8.79 15.10 -23.17
N MET A 251 -8.99 15.88 -24.23
CA MET A 251 -7.94 16.22 -25.19
C MET A 251 -6.88 17.17 -24.63
N GLU A 252 -7.29 18.17 -23.84
CA GLU A 252 -6.40 19.13 -23.20
C GLU A 252 -5.54 18.43 -22.15
N LEU A 253 -6.17 17.64 -21.27
CA LEU A 253 -5.50 16.85 -20.25
C LEU A 253 -4.50 15.85 -20.83
N ARG A 254 -4.85 15.19 -21.95
CA ARG A 254 -3.91 14.33 -22.68
C ARG A 254 -2.71 15.15 -23.16
N SER A 255 -2.95 16.30 -23.78
CA SER A 255 -1.87 17.15 -24.30
C SER A 255 -0.93 17.64 -23.18
N ASP A 256 -1.47 18.00 -22.02
CA ASP A 256 -0.70 18.42 -20.85
C ASP A 256 0.07 17.28 -20.20
N ALA A 257 -0.50 16.07 -20.14
CA ALA A 257 0.24 14.90 -19.68
C ALA A 257 1.47 14.59 -20.56
N PHE A 258 1.41 14.92 -21.86
CA PHE A 258 2.57 14.82 -22.76
C PHE A 258 3.53 16.02 -22.67
N ASN A 259 3.11 17.13 -22.08
CA ASN A 259 3.97 18.29 -21.87
C ASN A 259 4.96 18.01 -20.73
N GLY A 260 6.24 17.86 -21.07
CA GLY A 260 7.32 17.58 -20.11
C GLY A 260 7.82 16.14 -20.11
N ILE A 261 7.11 15.22 -20.79
CA ILE A 261 7.67 13.91 -21.13
C ILE A 261 8.66 14.12 -22.29
N PRO A 262 9.94 13.71 -22.18
CA PRO A 262 10.86 13.75 -23.30
C PRO A 262 10.24 12.96 -24.45
N ARG A 263 9.90 13.63 -25.55
CA ARG A 263 9.48 12.91 -26.76
C ARG A 263 10.63 12.01 -27.12
N SER A 264 10.37 10.70 -27.22
CA SER A 264 11.35 9.77 -27.78
C SER A 264 11.88 10.39 -29.07
N PRO A 265 13.21 10.54 -29.23
CA PRO A 265 13.76 11.13 -30.43
C PRO A 265 13.16 10.38 -31.61
N ARG A 266 12.62 11.13 -32.59
CA ARG A 266 12.17 10.53 -33.84
C ARG A 266 13.33 9.69 -34.35
N PRO A 267 13.14 8.40 -34.67
CA PRO A 267 14.21 7.62 -35.26
C PRO A 267 14.67 8.40 -36.49
N VAL A 268 15.90 8.89 -36.44
CA VAL A 268 16.54 9.41 -37.63
C VAL A 268 16.67 8.17 -38.51
N LEU A 269 15.85 8.08 -39.55
CA LEU A 269 16.06 7.15 -40.66
C LEU A 269 17.32 7.60 -41.40
N GLY A 270 18.46 7.47 -40.72
CA GLY A 270 19.76 7.47 -41.37
C GLY A 270 19.91 6.15 -42.08
N GLU A 271 20.53 6.18 -43.26
CA GLU A 271 20.97 4.96 -43.93
C GLU A 271 21.64 4.04 -42.92
N ALA A 272 21.31 2.75 -42.99
CA ALA A 272 21.76 1.73 -42.05
C ALA A 272 23.27 1.85 -41.85
N THR A 273 23.67 2.43 -40.72
CA THR A 273 25.07 2.44 -40.32
C THR A 273 25.44 0.97 -40.09
N PRO A 274 26.54 0.48 -40.68
CA PRO A 274 26.95 -0.89 -40.46
C PRO A 274 27.09 -1.11 -38.96
N ARG A 275 26.47 -2.18 -38.45
CA ARG A 275 26.51 -2.55 -37.03
C ARG A 275 27.94 -2.39 -36.52
N VAL A 276 28.15 -1.40 -35.65
CA VAL A 276 29.39 -1.25 -34.91
C VAL A 276 29.56 -2.54 -34.11
N GLN A 277 30.63 -3.30 -34.38
CA GLN A 277 30.99 -4.45 -33.56
C GLN A 277 31.15 -3.97 -32.11
N SER A 278 30.38 -4.56 -31.19
CA SER A 278 30.42 -4.22 -29.77
C SER A 278 31.74 -4.67 -29.16
N ASN A 279 32.71 -3.75 -29.04
CA ASN A 279 34.08 -3.98 -28.55
C ASN A 279 34.21 -4.36 -27.04
N GLY A 280 33.25 -5.06 -26.43
CA GLY A 280 33.37 -5.42 -25.01
C GLY A 280 32.60 -6.66 -24.54
N ILE A 281 31.80 -7.26 -25.41
CA ILE A 281 31.04 -8.47 -25.11
C ILE A 281 31.61 -9.58 -25.99
N SER A 282 32.08 -10.65 -25.37
CA SER A 282 32.60 -11.78 -26.13
C SER A 282 31.47 -12.56 -26.78
N ASP A 283 31.55 -12.80 -28.09
CA ASP A 283 30.72 -13.81 -28.75
C ASP A 283 31.29 -15.19 -28.44
N ILE A 284 30.67 -15.86 -27.47
CA ILE A 284 31.11 -17.15 -26.93
C ILE A 284 30.59 -18.36 -27.73
N ARG A 285 29.92 -18.14 -28.87
CA ARG A 285 29.42 -19.25 -29.71
C ARG A 285 30.58 -20.15 -30.14
N GLY A 286 30.51 -21.43 -29.76
CA GLY A 286 31.54 -22.43 -30.07
C GLY A 286 32.77 -22.40 -29.15
N TRP A 287 32.77 -21.64 -28.06
CA TRP A 287 33.83 -21.72 -27.05
C TRP A 287 33.62 -22.94 -26.15
N SER A 288 34.71 -23.59 -25.74
CA SER A 288 34.68 -24.59 -24.67
C SER A 288 34.57 -23.92 -23.30
N ASP A 289 34.00 -24.62 -22.32
CA ASP A 289 33.90 -24.11 -20.95
C ASP A 289 35.27 -23.74 -20.36
N GLU A 290 36.31 -24.51 -20.67
CA GLU A 290 37.70 -24.23 -20.26
C GLU A 290 38.19 -22.87 -20.79
N ARG A 291 37.85 -22.54 -22.04
CA ARG A 291 38.18 -21.23 -22.64
C ARG A 291 37.42 -20.09 -21.97
N ILE A 292 36.15 -20.32 -21.60
CA ILE A 292 35.33 -19.34 -20.90
C ILE A 292 35.90 -19.09 -19.49
N TRP A 293 36.28 -20.13 -18.76
CA TRP A 293 36.89 -20.02 -17.44
C TRP A 293 38.24 -19.30 -17.47
N ASN A 294 39.11 -19.61 -18.42
CA ASN A 294 40.37 -18.87 -18.59
C ASN A 294 40.13 -17.38 -18.84
N ARG A 295 39.07 -17.03 -19.58
CA ARG A 295 38.69 -15.64 -19.81
C ARG A 295 38.15 -14.96 -18.56
N ILE A 296 37.32 -15.66 -17.78
CA ILE A 296 36.80 -15.20 -16.48
C ILE A 296 37.97 -14.84 -15.55
N GLU A 297 38.91 -15.76 -15.34
CA GLU A 297 40.05 -15.55 -14.44
C GLU A 297 40.93 -14.38 -14.87
N THR A 298 41.15 -14.24 -16.18
CA THR A 298 41.93 -13.12 -16.74
C THR A 298 41.25 -11.78 -16.45
N LEU A 299 39.95 -11.65 -16.74
CA LEU A 299 39.22 -10.40 -16.52
C LEU A 299 39.05 -10.08 -15.04
N LYS A 300 38.82 -11.09 -14.21
CA LYS A 300 38.67 -10.95 -12.76
C LYS A 300 39.94 -10.37 -12.12
N ARG A 301 41.12 -10.90 -12.49
CA ARG A 301 42.40 -10.39 -12.00
C ARG A 301 42.76 -9.02 -12.58
N ASP A 302 42.58 -8.83 -13.88
CA ASP A 302 43.13 -7.67 -14.58
C ASP A 302 42.19 -6.44 -14.58
N LYS A 303 40.88 -6.63 -14.34
CA LYS A 303 39.86 -5.58 -14.52
C LYS A 303 38.91 -5.37 -13.34
N LEU A 304 38.79 -6.32 -12.42
CA LEU A 304 37.80 -6.30 -11.34
C LEU A 304 38.45 -6.44 -9.95
N ASP A 305 39.52 -5.68 -9.68
CA ASP A 305 40.12 -5.46 -8.36
C ASP A 305 40.31 -6.70 -7.45
N TRP A 306 40.44 -7.91 -8.00
CA TRP A 306 40.37 -9.16 -7.24
C TRP A 306 41.39 -9.27 -6.11
N GLU A 307 42.61 -8.78 -6.32
CA GLU A 307 43.69 -8.79 -5.33
C GLU A 307 43.49 -7.75 -4.21
N GLU A 308 42.76 -6.67 -4.49
CA GLU A 308 42.51 -5.55 -3.55
C GLU A 308 41.14 -5.64 -2.87
N SER A 309 40.29 -6.59 -3.28
CA SER A 309 38.94 -6.76 -2.76
C SER A 309 38.87 -7.15 -1.28
N SER A 310 37.90 -6.61 -0.55
CA SER A 310 37.69 -6.91 0.87
C SER A 310 37.31 -8.38 1.12
N GLY A 311 37.70 -8.94 2.28
CA GLY A 311 37.51 -10.36 2.59
C GLY A 311 36.06 -10.86 2.47
N SER A 312 35.07 -10.03 2.86
CA SER A 312 33.66 -10.36 2.74
C SER A 312 33.17 -10.39 1.28
N ALA A 313 33.59 -9.41 0.46
CA ALA A 313 33.22 -9.35 -0.95
C ALA A 313 33.84 -10.52 -1.74
N LYS A 314 35.09 -10.88 -1.41
CA LYS A 314 35.79 -12.02 -2.01
C LYS A 314 35.10 -13.34 -1.69
N THR A 315 34.79 -13.57 -0.41
CA THR A 315 34.07 -14.77 0.04
C THR A 315 32.71 -14.91 -0.63
N TRP A 316 31.98 -13.80 -0.79
CA TRP A 316 30.70 -13.79 -1.49
C TRP A 316 30.85 -14.13 -2.97
N TRP A 317 31.85 -13.55 -3.64
CA TRP A 317 32.09 -13.79 -5.06
C TRP A 317 32.52 -15.25 -5.35
N GLU A 318 33.38 -15.83 -4.51
CA GLU A 318 33.76 -17.25 -4.62
C GLU A 318 32.55 -18.18 -4.46
N LYS A 319 31.65 -17.85 -3.51
CA LYS A 319 30.39 -18.58 -3.35
C LYS A 319 29.52 -18.47 -4.60
N PHE A 320 29.33 -17.26 -5.13
CA PHE A 320 28.57 -17.02 -6.37
C PHE A 320 29.13 -17.82 -7.56
N GLU A 321 30.45 -17.83 -7.76
CA GLU A 321 31.09 -18.62 -8.82
C GLU A 321 30.91 -20.12 -8.60
N SER A 322 31.01 -20.60 -7.35
CA SER A 322 30.83 -22.02 -7.02
C SER A 322 29.41 -22.51 -7.32
N GLU A 323 28.40 -21.71 -6.98
CA GLU A 323 26.98 -22.02 -7.22
C GLU A 323 26.65 -22.00 -8.72
N ASN A 324 27.29 -21.10 -9.47
CA ASN A 324 27.06 -20.93 -10.91
C ASN A 324 28.09 -21.65 -11.79
N LYS A 325 28.90 -22.56 -11.22
CA LYS A 325 29.98 -23.25 -11.96
C LYS A 325 29.51 -23.99 -13.21
N HIS A 326 28.26 -24.45 -13.19
CA HIS A 326 27.59 -25.13 -14.30
C HIS A 326 27.07 -24.20 -15.41
N ARG A 327 27.22 -22.87 -15.26
CA ARG A 327 26.82 -21.83 -16.23
C ARG A 327 27.92 -20.78 -16.42
N PRO A 328 29.12 -21.15 -16.91
CA PRO A 328 30.22 -20.21 -17.11
C PRO A 328 29.89 -19.00 -18.00
N PRO A 329 29.02 -19.10 -19.05
CA PRO A 329 28.58 -17.94 -19.81
C PRO A 329 27.94 -16.82 -18.97
N LEU A 330 27.18 -17.17 -17.94
CA LEU A 330 26.50 -16.20 -17.08
C LEU A 330 27.51 -15.39 -16.27
N ILE A 331 28.50 -16.09 -15.70
CA ILE A 331 29.57 -15.48 -14.90
C ILE A 331 30.42 -14.56 -15.79
N LEU A 332 30.84 -15.03 -16.97
CA LEU A 332 31.60 -14.21 -17.91
C LEU A 332 30.81 -12.96 -18.32
N ARG A 333 29.51 -13.10 -18.58
CA ARG A 333 28.68 -11.98 -18.99
C ARG A 333 28.60 -10.91 -17.90
N LEU A 334 28.41 -11.31 -16.65
CA LEU A 334 28.40 -10.40 -15.51
C LEU A 334 29.74 -9.66 -15.38
N ILE A 335 30.85 -10.37 -15.48
CA ILE A 335 32.20 -9.81 -15.41
C ILE A 335 32.46 -8.78 -16.53
N GLU A 336 32.02 -9.08 -17.76
CA GLU A 336 32.14 -8.16 -18.89
C GLU A 336 31.27 -6.90 -18.71
N GLU A 337 30.06 -7.04 -18.15
CA GLU A 337 29.20 -5.89 -17.83
C GLU A 337 29.77 -5.02 -16.69
N LEU A 338 30.34 -5.63 -15.65
CA LEU A 338 31.02 -4.89 -14.58
C LEU A 338 32.25 -4.15 -15.12
N THR A 339 33.04 -4.82 -15.96
CA THR A 339 34.20 -4.21 -16.63
C THR A 339 33.78 -3.02 -17.50
N ARG A 340 32.68 -3.16 -18.26
CA ARG A 340 32.14 -2.10 -19.11
C ARG A 340 31.69 -0.88 -18.30
N ARG A 341 31.20 -1.10 -17.08
CA ARG A 341 30.73 -0.05 -16.17
C ARG A 341 31.83 0.51 -15.27
N SER A 342 33.07 0.02 -15.39
CA SER A 342 34.18 0.34 -14.49
C SER A 342 33.82 0.12 -13.02
N ALA A 343 33.04 -0.92 -12.74
CA ALA A 343 32.58 -1.27 -11.39
C ALA A 343 33.46 -2.37 -10.80
N THR A 344 33.80 -2.25 -9.51
CA THR A 344 34.61 -3.24 -8.78
C THR A 344 33.77 -4.35 -8.16
N ILE A 345 34.40 -5.47 -7.77
CA ILE A 345 33.73 -6.56 -7.04
C ILE A 345 33.18 -6.05 -5.71
N THR A 346 33.95 -5.20 -5.02
CA THR A 346 33.52 -4.59 -3.76
C THR A 346 32.30 -3.68 -3.95
N GLN A 347 32.27 -2.85 -5.00
CA GLN A 347 31.13 -1.98 -5.30
C GLN A 347 29.88 -2.78 -5.66
N PHE A 348 30.05 -3.85 -6.45
CA PHE A 348 28.95 -4.74 -6.81
C PHE A 348 28.38 -5.46 -5.59
N PHE A 349 29.24 -5.97 -4.71
CA PHE A 349 28.82 -6.60 -3.46
C PHE A 349 28.06 -5.64 -2.52
N LEU A 350 28.53 -4.39 -2.37
CA LEU A 350 27.82 -3.39 -1.59
C LEU A 350 26.46 -3.07 -2.21
N ALA A 351 26.38 -2.91 -3.53
CA ALA A 351 25.11 -2.69 -4.23
C ALA A 351 24.14 -3.87 -4.03
N TYR A 352 24.64 -5.11 -4.02
CA TYR A 352 23.86 -6.31 -3.72
C TYR A 352 23.33 -6.32 -2.27
N ILE A 353 24.14 -5.94 -1.28
CA ILE A 353 23.67 -5.84 0.11
C ILE A 353 22.60 -4.76 0.26
N TYR A 354 22.81 -3.58 -0.34
CA TYR A 354 21.89 -2.46 -0.19
C TYR A 354 20.57 -2.63 -0.95
N SER A 355 20.54 -3.47 -1.99
CA SER A 355 19.33 -3.68 -2.78
C SER A 355 18.31 -4.58 -2.07
N ASN A 356 18.72 -5.33 -1.04
CA ASN A 356 17.85 -6.25 -0.28
C ASN A 356 17.10 -7.27 -1.17
N THR A 357 17.74 -7.68 -2.28
CA THR A 357 17.24 -8.67 -3.25
C THR A 357 18.19 -9.85 -3.34
N ASP A 358 17.63 -11.06 -3.39
CA ASP A 358 18.38 -12.30 -3.63
C ASP A 358 18.63 -12.57 -5.13
N ASN A 359 18.16 -11.69 -6.02
CA ASN A 359 18.35 -11.79 -7.46
C ASN A 359 19.54 -10.94 -7.93
N ILE A 360 20.49 -11.60 -8.58
CA ILE A 360 21.70 -11.03 -9.18
C ILE A 360 21.48 -10.60 -10.65
N GLN A 361 20.42 -11.12 -11.29
CA GLN A 361 19.97 -10.69 -12.63
C GLN A 361 19.09 -9.46 -12.55
#